data_AF-A0A4R8M4V1-F1
#
_entry.id   AF-A0A4R8M4V1-F1
#
_cell.length_a   1.000
_cell.length_b   1.000
_cell.length_c   1.000
_cell.angle_alpha   90.00
_cell.angle_beta   90.00
_cell.angle_gamma   90.00
#
_symmetry.space_group_name_H-M   'P 1'
#
loop_
_entity.id
_entity.type
_entity.pdbx_description
1 polymer ?
#
loop_
_entity_poly.entity_id
_entity_poly.type
_entity_poly.pdbx_seq_one_letter_code
_entity_poly.pdbx_strand_id
1 'polypeptide(L)'
;MPIGLRSLAVLCLTALFLMGPLPAAFALKLTIRNDFADSLNTAVVYYCDSTGAWTTRGWYVVRPRESRTINFSTSKPTMYLHSYLSGRNKISWGKGDITRVVMSKAFVYEDGETCPAGPDRRTAKFTRYAAKNGRVDYRPVKTGEPLPAGGGDTFSAVSNELLKLINADRRKTGARDLKLDATLSKAAARRASELPKVWGHTRPNGKSYSSVFAEFNLNPARSGENVASNTKPLKASHFHEQFMNSPGHKKVLLNPEYSAVGLAFHEEGGRTYCVELFTGEGGGAGNTPPLPGDGLAFAAANVVNLINNERTRSGRVPLRTDDALTSAALTRAREMNVKFDIVTRPDGRTFDTVLRDSGLVFAGASTSGVDTPEADALEIFREFFNDGKTRNSMLAGEYTHVGAGICRLGSGYYTVLLFAGGKGSGTAEPGLAGAMNELEKSLQEFEEALRQLGDLF
;
A
#
# COMPACT_ATOMS: atom_id res chain seq x y z
N MET A 1 26.76 -76.19 9.14
CA MET A 1 27.73 -75.16 8.71
C MET A 1 27.70 -75.08 7.17
N PRO A 2 27.81 -73.88 6.58
CA PRO A 2 27.15 -73.54 5.32
C PRO A 2 28.12 -73.31 4.15
N ILE A 3 27.65 -73.55 2.92
CA ILE A 3 28.11 -72.93 1.66
C ILE A 3 26.85 -72.95 0.77
N GLY A 4 26.18 -71.86 0.36
CA GLY A 4 26.64 -70.53 0.03
C GLY A 4 26.71 -70.41 -1.49
N LEU A 5 25.58 -70.22 -2.19
CA LEU A 5 25.52 -69.76 -3.58
C LEU A 5 24.05 -69.52 -3.96
N ARG A 6 23.63 -68.29 -4.29
CA ARG A 6 22.70 -67.96 -5.40
C ARG A 6 22.69 -66.44 -5.62
N SER A 7 23.31 -66.02 -6.73
CA SER A 7 23.12 -64.72 -7.36
C SER A 7 22.13 -64.82 -8.52
N LEU A 8 21.38 -63.73 -8.70
CA LEU A 8 20.76 -63.17 -9.92
C LEU A 8 19.68 -63.93 -10.72
N ALA A 9 18.48 -63.35 -10.64
CA ALA A 9 17.68 -62.79 -11.74
C ALA A 9 16.95 -63.69 -12.78
N VAL A 10 15.71 -63.25 -13.04
CA VAL A 10 14.99 -63.18 -14.33
C VAL A 10 13.66 -63.97 -14.43
N LEU A 11 12.64 -63.23 -14.89
CA LEU A 11 11.36 -63.58 -15.53
C LEU A 11 10.16 -64.07 -14.66
N CYS A 12 9.17 -63.18 -14.51
CA CYS A 12 7.75 -63.60 -14.58
C CYS A 12 7.00 -62.65 -15.52
N LEU A 13 6.62 -63.22 -16.66
CA LEU A 13 5.95 -62.60 -17.79
C LEU A 13 4.43 -62.69 -17.59
N THR A 14 3.77 -61.53 -17.65
CA THR A 14 2.45 -61.27 -18.28
C THR A 14 1.28 -62.24 -18.04
N ALA A 15 0.31 -61.82 -17.22
CA ALA A 15 -1.10 -62.15 -17.41
C ALA A 15 -1.83 -60.89 -17.88
N LEU A 16 -2.07 -60.83 -19.19
CA LEU A 16 -2.81 -59.78 -19.88
C LEU A 16 -4.31 -60.03 -19.68
N PHE A 17 -4.91 -59.44 -18.65
CA PHE A 17 -6.36 -59.31 -18.59
C PHE A 17 -6.79 -58.14 -19.49
N LEU A 18 -7.48 -58.46 -20.58
CA LEU A 18 -8.33 -57.52 -21.31
C LEU A 18 -9.40 -56.97 -20.35
N MET A 19 -9.11 -55.85 -19.71
CA MET A 19 -10.15 -54.91 -19.34
C MET A 19 -9.94 -53.69 -20.23
N GLY A 20 -10.88 -53.45 -21.16
CA GLY A 20 -10.97 -52.15 -21.81
C GLY A 20 -10.96 -51.04 -20.74
N PRO A 21 -10.56 -49.81 -21.08
CA PRO A 21 -10.48 -48.74 -20.09
C PRO A 21 -11.79 -48.73 -19.30
N LEU A 22 -11.69 -49.00 -17.98
CA LEU A 22 -12.79 -48.83 -17.05
C LEU A 22 -13.46 -47.51 -17.42
N PRO A 23 -14.79 -47.47 -17.64
CA PRO A 23 -15.46 -46.23 -17.98
C PRO A 23 -15.03 -45.22 -16.93
N ALA A 24 -14.43 -44.11 -17.39
CA ALA A 24 -13.82 -43.11 -16.54
C ALA A 24 -14.75 -42.89 -15.35
N ALA A 25 -14.32 -43.30 -14.15
CA ALA A 25 -15.13 -43.21 -12.96
C ALA A 25 -15.69 -41.78 -12.91
N PHE A 26 -17.02 -41.64 -12.83
CA PHE A 26 -17.64 -40.32 -12.79
C PHE A 26 -17.03 -39.58 -11.60
N ALA A 27 -16.11 -38.67 -11.91
CA ALA A 27 -15.34 -37.97 -10.90
C ALA A 27 -16.14 -36.74 -10.52
N LEU A 28 -16.72 -36.76 -9.33
CA LEU A 28 -17.37 -35.59 -8.77
C LEU A 28 -16.31 -34.69 -8.13
N LYS A 29 -16.25 -33.44 -8.58
CA LYS A 29 -15.32 -32.44 -8.04
C LYS A 29 -16.02 -31.57 -7.02
N LEU A 30 -15.52 -31.56 -5.78
CA LEU A 30 -15.94 -30.61 -4.75
C LEU A 30 -14.89 -29.51 -4.64
N THR A 31 -15.27 -28.27 -4.97
CA THR A 31 -14.47 -27.08 -4.67
C THR A 31 -14.97 -26.49 -3.36
N ILE A 32 -14.15 -26.51 -2.32
CA ILE A 32 -14.44 -25.83 -1.04
C ILE A 32 -13.72 -24.50 -1.05
N ARG A 33 -14.45 -23.39 -0.94
CA ARG A 33 -13.89 -22.04 -0.80
C ARG A 33 -14.03 -21.55 0.64
N ASN A 34 -12.91 -21.22 1.27
CA ASN A 34 -12.89 -20.61 2.59
C ASN A 34 -12.61 -19.12 2.50
N ASP A 35 -13.62 -18.27 2.64
CA ASP A 35 -13.45 -16.82 2.67
C ASP A 35 -13.13 -16.27 4.08
N PHE A 36 -13.05 -17.14 5.07
CA PHE A 36 -12.90 -16.73 6.46
C PHE A 36 -11.43 -16.60 6.87
N ALA A 37 -11.19 -15.84 7.94
CA ALA A 37 -9.87 -15.66 8.53
C ALA A 37 -9.42 -16.86 9.38
N ASP A 38 -10.34 -17.78 9.69
CA ASP A 38 -10.10 -19.04 10.38
C ASP A 38 -10.11 -20.21 9.40
N SER A 39 -9.46 -21.33 9.74
CA SER A 39 -9.53 -22.54 8.93
C SER A 39 -10.97 -23.08 8.94
N LEU A 40 -11.46 -23.42 7.76
CA LEU A 40 -12.74 -24.07 7.53
C LEU A 40 -12.51 -25.58 7.49
N ASN A 41 -13.19 -26.30 8.39
CA ASN A 41 -13.12 -27.75 8.49
C ASN A 41 -14.42 -28.31 7.91
N THR A 42 -14.32 -29.08 6.83
CA THR A 42 -15.50 -29.65 6.15
C THR A 42 -15.48 -31.18 6.20
N ALA A 43 -16.58 -31.77 6.66
CA ALA A 43 -16.88 -33.19 6.53
C ALA A 43 -17.83 -33.39 5.35
N VAL A 44 -17.66 -34.50 4.65
CA VAL A 44 -18.36 -34.83 3.41
C VAL A 44 -18.97 -36.23 3.53
N VAL A 45 -20.22 -36.36 3.10
CA VAL A 45 -20.87 -37.65 2.85
C VAL A 45 -21.06 -37.80 1.35
N TYR A 46 -20.53 -38.87 0.77
CA TYR A 46 -20.62 -39.18 -0.66
C TYR A 46 -20.80 -40.68 -0.86
N TYR A 47 -21.36 -41.09 -1.99
CA TYR A 47 -21.49 -42.50 -2.33
C TYR A 47 -20.17 -43.00 -2.92
N CYS A 48 -19.54 -43.99 -2.32
CA CYS A 48 -18.28 -44.53 -2.81
C CYS A 48 -18.56 -45.72 -3.73
N ASP A 49 -18.32 -45.57 -5.04
CA ASP A 49 -18.65 -46.62 -6.01
C ASP A 49 -17.87 -47.91 -5.78
N SER A 50 -16.65 -47.84 -5.24
CA SER A 50 -15.82 -49.03 -5.00
C SER A 50 -16.33 -49.90 -3.86
N THR A 51 -17.00 -49.30 -2.87
CA THR A 51 -17.55 -50.04 -1.72
C THR A 51 -19.06 -50.21 -1.81
N GLY A 52 -19.75 -49.46 -2.68
CA GLY A 52 -21.20 -49.51 -2.84
C GLY A 52 -21.96 -48.89 -1.67
N ALA A 53 -21.28 -48.10 -0.82
CA ALA A 53 -21.85 -47.53 0.40
C ALA A 53 -21.71 -46.00 0.44
N TRP A 54 -22.55 -45.36 1.26
CA TRP A 54 -22.35 -43.95 1.60
C TRP A 54 -21.23 -43.84 2.64
N THR A 55 -20.20 -43.08 2.30
CA THR A 55 -19.03 -42.87 3.15
C THR A 55 -19.09 -41.48 3.77
N THR A 56 -18.93 -41.41 5.10
CA THR A 56 -18.75 -40.15 5.84
C THR A 56 -17.26 -39.94 6.10
N ARG A 57 -16.69 -38.82 5.66
CA ARG A 57 -15.26 -38.52 5.83
C ARG A 57 -15.02 -37.08 6.26
N GLY A 58 -14.10 -36.88 7.19
CA GLY A 58 -13.66 -35.56 7.64
C GLY A 58 -12.28 -35.61 8.30
N TRP A 59 -11.56 -34.50 8.49
CA TRP A 59 -11.88 -33.16 8.02
C TRP A 59 -11.07 -32.81 6.77
N TYR A 60 -11.74 -32.29 5.76
CA TYR A 60 -11.09 -31.52 4.72
C TYR A 60 -10.88 -30.11 5.24
N VAL A 61 -9.68 -29.84 5.71
CA VAL A 61 -9.28 -28.51 6.19
C VAL A 61 -8.92 -27.65 4.98
N VAL A 62 -9.53 -26.48 4.89
CA VAL A 62 -9.18 -25.41 3.96
C VAL A 62 -8.70 -24.23 4.80
N ARG A 63 -7.44 -23.82 4.59
CA ARG A 63 -6.84 -22.72 5.35
C ARG A 63 -7.59 -21.41 5.11
N PRO A 64 -7.40 -20.39 5.96
CA PRO A 64 -7.98 -19.08 5.75
C PRO A 64 -7.73 -18.57 4.33
N ARG A 65 -8.77 -18.07 3.67
CA ARG A 65 -8.69 -17.44 2.34
C ARG A 65 -8.16 -18.35 1.22
N GLU A 66 -8.22 -19.66 1.39
CA GLU A 66 -7.86 -20.65 0.37
C GLU A 66 -9.09 -21.31 -0.26
N SER A 67 -8.87 -21.97 -1.39
CA SER A 67 -9.81 -22.94 -1.96
C SER A 67 -9.13 -24.29 -2.12
N ARG A 68 -9.89 -25.36 -1.94
CA ARG A 68 -9.41 -26.73 -2.12
C ARG A 68 -10.38 -27.50 -2.98
N THR A 69 -9.87 -28.09 -4.07
CA THR A 69 -10.63 -29.00 -4.92
C THR A 69 -10.30 -30.43 -4.56
N ILE A 70 -11.35 -31.25 -4.36
CA ILE A 70 -11.24 -32.65 -4.00
C ILE A 70 -12.03 -33.45 -5.03
N ASN A 71 -11.41 -34.49 -5.59
CA ASN A 71 -12.07 -35.41 -6.51
C ASN A 71 -12.61 -36.61 -5.74
N PHE A 72 -13.84 -36.98 -6.01
CA PHE A 72 -14.51 -38.14 -5.45
C PHE A 72 -14.89 -39.08 -6.59
N SER A 73 -14.58 -40.36 -6.45
CA SER A 73 -15.06 -41.40 -7.36
C SER A 73 -16.47 -41.78 -6.95
N THR A 74 -17.48 -41.16 -7.59
CA THR A 74 -18.90 -41.36 -7.27
C THR A 74 -19.78 -41.19 -8.49
N SER A 75 -20.58 -42.21 -8.77
CA SER A 75 -21.63 -42.21 -9.78
C SER A 75 -22.82 -41.33 -9.39
N LYS A 76 -22.99 -41.06 -8.08
CA LYS A 76 -24.09 -40.23 -7.58
C LYS A 76 -23.73 -38.75 -7.71
N PRO A 77 -24.62 -37.91 -8.26
CA PRO A 77 -24.40 -36.47 -8.38
C PRO A 77 -24.72 -35.72 -7.08
N THR A 78 -24.77 -36.40 -5.92
CA THR A 78 -25.20 -35.81 -4.66
C THR A 78 -24.15 -36.01 -3.59
N MET A 79 -23.90 -34.96 -2.81
CA MET A 79 -23.04 -34.98 -1.62
C MET A 79 -23.76 -34.31 -0.46
N TYR A 80 -23.34 -34.58 0.76
CA TYR A 80 -23.79 -33.84 1.93
C TYR A 80 -22.59 -33.25 2.66
N LEU A 81 -22.69 -31.98 3.07
CA LEU A 81 -21.58 -31.24 3.66
C LEU A 81 -21.96 -30.71 5.05
N HIS A 82 -21.02 -30.80 5.97
CA HIS A 82 -21.03 -30.12 7.26
C HIS A 82 -19.71 -29.39 7.44
N SER A 83 -19.74 -28.13 7.86
CA SER A 83 -18.50 -27.39 8.09
C SER A 83 -18.52 -26.53 9.34
N TYR A 84 -17.35 -26.24 9.89
CA TYR A 84 -17.19 -25.26 10.98
C TYR A 84 -15.87 -24.49 10.91
N LEU A 85 -15.84 -23.29 11.49
CA LEU A 85 -14.62 -22.49 11.65
C LEU A 85 -13.87 -22.87 12.93
N SER A 86 -12.53 -22.93 12.83
CA SER A 86 -11.62 -23.25 13.94
C SER A 86 -11.41 -22.12 14.96
N GLY A 87 -11.89 -20.90 14.70
CA GLY A 87 -11.69 -19.73 15.55
C GLY A 87 -12.51 -19.74 16.84
N ARG A 88 -12.32 -18.69 17.66
CA ARG A 88 -12.99 -18.50 18.96
C ARG A 88 -14.52 -18.45 18.84
N ASN A 89 -15.04 -17.96 17.71
CA ASN A 89 -16.46 -17.97 17.40
C ASN A 89 -16.77 -19.19 16.54
N LYS A 90 -17.29 -20.26 17.16
CA LYS A 90 -17.62 -21.53 16.52
C LYS A 90 -18.86 -21.38 15.63
N ILE A 91 -18.65 -20.90 14.40
CA ILE A 91 -19.68 -20.85 13.37
C ILE A 91 -19.69 -22.18 12.62
N SER A 92 -20.86 -22.76 12.41
CA SER A 92 -21.04 -24.03 11.69
C SER A 92 -22.18 -23.99 10.68
N TRP A 93 -22.07 -24.79 9.63
CA TRP A 93 -23.06 -24.92 8.56
C TRP A 93 -23.51 -26.37 8.41
N GLY A 94 -24.83 -26.55 8.32
CA GLY A 94 -25.49 -27.85 8.22
C GLY A 94 -27.00 -27.72 8.51
N LYS A 95 -27.84 -27.80 7.48
CA LYS A 95 -29.29 -27.55 7.59
C LYS A 95 -30.08 -28.76 8.12
N GLY A 96 -29.48 -29.95 8.10
CA GLY A 96 -30.07 -31.15 8.68
C GLY A 96 -30.87 -32.00 7.69
N ASP A 97 -30.51 -31.96 6.41
CA ASP A 97 -31.04 -32.91 5.42
C ASP A 97 -30.70 -34.36 5.80
N ILE A 98 -29.53 -34.55 6.41
CA ILE A 98 -29.15 -35.78 7.13
C ILE A 98 -28.37 -35.43 8.40
N THR A 99 -28.16 -36.43 9.26
CA THR A 99 -27.22 -36.36 10.38
C THR A 99 -26.17 -37.45 10.28
N ARG A 100 -24.96 -37.15 10.78
CA ARG A 100 -23.85 -38.10 10.93
C ARG A 100 -23.08 -37.79 12.21
N VAL A 101 -22.39 -38.80 12.74
CA VAL A 101 -21.51 -38.63 13.89
C VAL A 101 -20.15 -38.14 13.40
N VAL A 102 -19.64 -37.08 14.01
CA VAL A 102 -18.32 -36.51 13.71
C VAL A 102 -17.49 -36.43 14.98
N MET A 103 -16.17 -36.31 14.83
CA MET A 103 -15.24 -36.18 15.95
C MET A 103 -14.19 -35.09 15.66
N SER A 104 -13.40 -34.72 16.66
CA SER A 104 -12.39 -33.65 16.55
C SER A 104 -11.22 -34.03 15.63
N LYS A 105 -10.76 -35.29 15.69
CA LYS A 105 -9.74 -35.85 14.81
C LYS A 105 -10.31 -36.20 13.43
N ALA A 106 -9.44 -36.50 12.46
CA ALA A 106 -9.87 -37.04 11.17
C ALA A 106 -10.55 -38.41 11.34
N PHE A 107 -11.55 -38.69 10.53
CA PHE A 107 -12.38 -39.90 10.56
C PHE A 107 -12.86 -40.27 9.17
N VAL A 108 -13.14 -41.56 8.99
CA VAL A 108 -13.86 -42.12 7.85
C VAL A 108 -14.65 -43.33 8.34
N TYR A 109 -15.87 -43.51 7.85
CA TYR A 109 -16.68 -44.71 8.07
C TYR A 109 -17.80 -44.77 7.03
N GLU A 110 -18.34 -45.96 6.81
CA GLU A 110 -19.42 -46.21 5.85
C GLU A 110 -20.76 -46.45 6.57
N ASP A 111 -21.86 -46.26 5.84
CA ASP A 111 -23.19 -46.61 6.35
C ASP A 111 -23.23 -48.12 6.70
N GLY A 112 -23.63 -48.44 7.94
CA GLY A 112 -23.54 -49.78 8.51
C GLY A 112 -22.40 -49.95 9.52
N GLU A 113 -21.40 -49.05 9.49
CA GLU A 113 -20.30 -49.02 10.45
C GLU A 113 -20.55 -48.01 11.57
N THR A 114 -19.95 -48.26 12.73
CA THR A 114 -19.88 -47.24 13.79
C THR A 114 -18.76 -46.25 13.50
N CYS A 115 -19.04 -44.95 13.63
CA CYS A 115 -18.00 -43.90 13.60
C CYS A 115 -16.84 -44.28 14.54
N PRO A 116 -15.55 -44.13 14.15
CA PRO A 116 -14.40 -44.57 14.94
C PRO A 116 -14.36 -44.01 16.37
N ALA A 117 -13.75 -44.76 17.29
CA ALA A 117 -13.65 -44.35 18.70
C ALA A 117 -12.72 -43.14 18.88
N GLY A 118 -13.14 -42.18 19.70
CA GLY A 118 -12.29 -41.07 20.09
C GLY A 118 -13.04 -39.96 20.83
N PRO A 119 -12.31 -38.91 21.24
CA PRO A 119 -12.87 -37.83 22.04
C PRO A 119 -13.90 -37.03 21.24
N ASP A 120 -14.92 -36.52 21.94
CA ASP A 120 -15.90 -35.55 21.43
C ASP A 120 -16.72 -36.00 20.21
N ARG A 121 -17.01 -37.31 20.11
CA ARG A 121 -18.02 -37.83 19.18
C ARG A 121 -19.33 -37.08 19.42
N ARG A 122 -19.87 -36.50 18.36
CA ARG A 122 -21.10 -35.72 18.41
C ARG A 122 -21.88 -35.83 17.12
N THR A 123 -23.19 -35.69 17.22
CA THR A 123 -24.07 -35.61 16.05
C THR A 123 -23.92 -34.24 15.39
N ALA A 124 -23.72 -34.24 14.08
CA ALA A 124 -23.69 -33.04 13.25
C ALA A 124 -24.75 -33.14 12.15
N LYS A 125 -25.37 -31.99 11.86
CA LYS A 125 -26.32 -31.82 10.75
C LYS A 125 -25.53 -31.55 9.47
N PHE A 126 -25.91 -32.19 8.37
CA PHE A 126 -25.33 -31.98 7.05
C PHE A 126 -26.38 -31.38 6.11
N THR A 127 -25.93 -30.65 5.09
CA THR A 127 -26.79 -30.10 4.04
C THR A 127 -26.54 -30.83 2.73
N ARG A 128 -27.59 -31.13 1.96
CA ARG A 128 -27.52 -31.77 0.64
C ARG A 128 -27.07 -30.77 -0.43
N TYR A 129 -26.16 -31.21 -1.29
CA TYR A 129 -25.69 -30.49 -2.47
C TYR A 129 -25.80 -31.41 -3.69
N ALA A 130 -26.46 -30.92 -4.75
CA ALA A 130 -26.52 -31.58 -6.04
C ALA A 130 -25.47 -30.99 -6.98
N ALA A 131 -24.73 -31.85 -7.64
CA ALA A 131 -23.69 -31.50 -8.60
C ALA A 131 -24.29 -30.93 -9.88
N LYS A 132 -23.62 -29.91 -10.42
CA LYS A 132 -23.86 -29.41 -11.78
C LYS A 132 -22.63 -29.70 -12.61
N ASN A 133 -22.80 -30.41 -13.73
CA ASN A 133 -21.70 -30.80 -14.64
C ASN A 133 -20.53 -31.50 -13.91
N GLY A 134 -20.84 -32.43 -13.00
CA GLY A 134 -19.82 -33.15 -12.22
C GLY A 134 -19.07 -32.28 -11.20
N ARG A 135 -19.60 -31.11 -10.82
CA ARG A 135 -18.98 -30.21 -9.84
C ARG A 135 -19.97 -29.74 -8.77
N VAL A 136 -19.49 -29.65 -7.53
CA VAL A 136 -20.12 -28.94 -6.42
C VAL A 136 -19.19 -27.82 -5.99
N ASP A 137 -19.63 -26.58 -6.08
CA ASP A 137 -18.91 -25.42 -5.56
C ASP A 137 -19.51 -25.00 -4.22
N TYR A 138 -18.78 -25.28 -3.15
CA TYR A 138 -19.22 -25.02 -1.78
C TYR A 138 -18.50 -23.79 -1.22
N ARG A 139 -19.28 -22.75 -0.91
CA ARG A 139 -18.84 -21.48 -0.32
C ARG A 139 -19.77 -21.13 0.85
N PRO A 140 -19.43 -21.48 2.10
CA PRO A 140 -20.26 -21.12 3.25
C PRO A 140 -20.22 -19.61 3.52
N VAL A 141 -21.34 -19.05 4.00
CA VAL A 141 -21.54 -17.61 4.23
C VAL A 141 -22.17 -17.38 5.60
N LYS A 142 -21.83 -16.29 6.30
CA LYS A 142 -22.51 -15.95 7.57
C LYS A 142 -23.90 -15.39 7.26
N THR A 143 -24.95 -15.95 7.86
CA THR A 143 -26.33 -15.44 7.74
C THR A 143 -26.47 -14.11 8.47
N GLY A 144 -27.03 -13.08 7.82
CA GLY A 144 -27.29 -11.76 8.42
C GLY A 144 -26.25 -10.68 8.15
N GLU A 145 -25.11 -11.02 7.55
CA GLU A 145 -24.19 -10.06 6.95
C GLU A 145 -24.35 -10.11 5.42
N PRO A 146 -24.49 -8.96 4.72
CA PRO A 146 -24.49 -8.96 3.27
C PRO A 146 -23.25 -9.66 2.75
N LEU A 147 -23.42 -10.54 1.76
CA LEU A 147 -22.31 -11.10 1.02
C LEU A 147 -21.46 -9.94 0.48
N PRO A 148 -20.12 -9.95 0.63
CA PRO A 148 -19.30 -9.07 -0.19
C PRO A 148 -19.63 -9.36 -1.65
N ALA A 149 -19.93 -8.29 -2.40
CA ALA A 149 -20.32 -8.36 -3.80
C ALA A 149 -19.41 -9.34 -4.56
N GLY A 150 -20.04 -10.21 -5.36
CA GLY A 150 -19.47 -11.47 -5.82
C GLY A 150 -18.16 -11.37 -6.61
N GLY A 151 -17.38 -12.45 -6.53
CA GLY A 151 -16.32 -12.80 -7.49
C GLY A 151 -15.01 -12.01 -7.38
N GLY A 152 -14.07 -12.47 -6.57
CA GLY A 152 -12.69 -11.98 -6.57
C GLY A 152 -11.79 -12.81 -5.66
N ASP A 153 -10.58 -13.07 -6.15
CA ASP A 153 -9.37 -13.60 -5.52
C ASP A 153 -9.12 -13.30 -4.01
N THR A 154 -8.17 -14.04 -3.42
CA THR A 154 -7.57 -13.81 -2.08
C THR A 154 -7.21 -12.34 -1.83
N PHE A 155 -6.83 -11.62 -2.89
CA PHE A 155 -6.46 -10.20 -2.83
C PHE A 155 -7.67 -9.29 -2.54
N SER A 156 -8.85 -9.54 -3.09
CA SER A 156 -10.07 -8.75 -2.81
C SER A 156 -10.46 -8.75 -1.32
N ALA A 157 -10.33 -9.91 -0.67
CA ALA A 157 -10.64 -10.03 0.76
C ALA A 157 -9.57 -9.39 1.67
N VAL A 158 -8.35 -9.21 1.15
CA VAL A 158 -7.25 -8.53 1.85
C VAL A 158 -7.32 -7.02 1.61
N SER A 159 -7.66 -6.58 0.40
CA SER A 159 -7.94 -5.17 0.08
C SER A 159 -9.06 -4.59 0.94
N ASN A 160 -10.16 -5.33 1.12
CA ASN A 160 -11.26 -4.86 1.98
C ASN A 160 -10.85 -4.73 3.47
N GLU A 161 -9.98 -5.62 3.95
CA GLU A 161 -9.49 -5.54 5.33
C GLU A 161 -8.47 -4.41 5.50
N LEU A 162 -7.58 -4.22 4.51
CA LEU A 162 -6.62 -3.12 4.49
C LEU A 162 -7.34 -1.77 4.47
N LEU A 163 -8.40 -1.62 3.64
CA LEU A 163 -9.24 -0.41 3.63
C LEU A 163 -9.84 -0.09 5.01
N LYS A 164 -10.32 -1.10 5.75
CA LYS A 164 -10.88 -0.90 7.10
C LYS A 164 -9.83 -0.37 8.07
N LEU A 165 -8.61 -0.92 8.00
CA LEU A 165 -7.50 -0.49 8.85
C LEU A 165 -7.08 0.95 8.53
N ILE A 166 -6.94 1.28 7.23
CA ILE A 166 -6.66 2.63 6.76
C ILE A 166 -7.70 3.62 7.29
N ASN A 167 -8.99 3.35 7.05
CA ASN A 167 -10.06 4.25 7.46
C ASN A 167 -10.16 4.35 8.99
N ALA A 168 -9.83 3.29 9.74
CA ALA A 168 -9.75 3.37 11.20
C ALA A 168 -8.69 4.37 11.68
N ASP A 169 -7.52 4.42 11.05
CA ASP A 169 -6.49 5.39 11.41
C ASP A 169 -6.77 6.80 10.87
N ARG A 170 -7.38 6.92 9.69
CA ARG A 170 -7.83 8.23 9.15
C ARG A 170 -8.85 8.91 10.06
N ARG A 171 -9.81 8.15 10.61
CA ARG A 171 -10.76 8.69 11.60
C ARG A 171 -10.08 9.21 12.85
N LYS A 172 -8.98 8.61 13.31
CA LYS A 172 -8.21 9.10 14.48
C LYS A 172 -7.56 10.45 14.21
N THR A 173 -7.28 10.79 12.95
CA THR A 173 -6.70 12.09 12.56
C THR A 173 -7.73 13.08 12.03
N GLY A 174 -9.02 12.76 12.11
CA GLY A 174 -10.10 13.61 11.56
C GLY A 174 -10.21 13.60 10.03
N ALA A 175 -9.45 12.74 9.34
CA ALA A 175 -9.55 12.59 7.89
C ALA A 175 -10.78 11.75 7.51
N ARG A 176 -11.40 12.08 6.36
CA ARG A 176 -12.56 11.35 5.84
C ARG A 176 -12.17 9.94 5.41
N ASP A 177 -13.08 8.99 5.57
CA ASP A 177 -12.95 7.63 5.06
C ASP A 177 -12.72 7.66 3.53
N LEU A 178 -11.74 6.87 3.07
CA LEU A 178 -11.50 6.62 1.66
C LEU A 178 -12.53 5.63 1.12
N LYS A 179 -12.93 5.84 -0.13
CA LYS A 179 -13.74 4.89 -0.90
C LYS A 179 -12.85 4.03 -1.77
N LEU A 180 -13.04 2.72 -1.73
CA LEU A 180 -12.37 1.82 -2.66
C LEU A 180 -12.93 2.04 -4.07
N ASP A 181 -12.07 2.40 -5.01
CA ASP A 181 -12.46 2.63 -6.40
C ASP A 181 -11.96 1.49 -7.30
N ALA A 182 -12.86 0.95 -8.11
CA ALA A 182 -12.59 -0.24 -8.94
C ALA A 182 -11.65 0.06 -10.11
N THR A 183 -11.72 1.24 -10.71
CA THR A 183 -10.85 1.65 -11.82
C THR A 183 -9.45 1.96 -11.31
N LEU A 184 -9.36 2.65 -10.18
CA LEU A 184 -8.12 2.92 -9.45
C LEU A 184 -7.47 1.62 -8.97
N SER A 185 -8.26 0.62 -8.56
CA SER A 185 -7.74 -0.71 -8.20
C SER A 185 -7.18 -1.48 -9.41
N LYS A 186 -7.73 -1.30 -10.62
CA LYS A 186 -7.11 -1.84 -11.85
C LYS A 186 -5.78 -1.15 -12.17
N ALA A 187 -5.70 0.16 -11.97
CA ALA A 187 -4.45 0.90 -12.10
C ALA A 187 -3.40 0.45 -11.05
N ALA A 188 -3.83 0.25 -9.80
CA ALA A 188 -2.99 -0.31 -8.74
C ALA A 188 -2.52 -1.73 -9.08
N ALA A 189 -3.36 -2.56 -9.71
CA ALA A 189 -2.97 -3.91 -10.12
C ALA A 189 -1.92 -3.89 -11.24
N ARG A 190 -2.04 -2.95 -12.19
CA ARG A 190 -0.99 -2.70 -13.19
C ARG A 190 0.32 -2.34 -12.51
N ARG A 191 0.29 -1.40 -11.55
CA ARG A 191 1.46 -1.03 -10.74
C ARG A 191 2.04 -2.21 -9.96
N ALA A 192 1.21 -3.00 -9.29
CA ALA A 192 1.66 -4.13 -8.48
C ALA A 192 2.41 -5.17 -9.31
N SER A 193 1.98 -5.42 -10.56
CA SER A 193 2.65 -6.32 -11.51
C SER A 193 3.98 -5.81 -12.06
N GLU A 194 4.25 -4.52 -11.89
CA GLU A 194 5.47 -3.86 -12.37
C GLU A 194 6.58 -3.84 -11.30
N LEU A 195 6.21 -3.91 -10.02
CA LEU A 195 7.14 -3.84 -8.88
C LEU A 195 8.20 -4.95 -8.82
N PRO A 196 7.94 -6.20 -9.24
CA PRO A 196 9.00 -7.21 -9.28
C PRO A 196 10.12 -6.88 -10.29
N LYS A 197 9.79 -6.12 -11.35
CA LYS A 197 10.74 -5.73 -12.40
C LYS A 197 11.54 -4.50 -11.99
N VAL A 198 10.87 -3.50 -11.42
CA VAL A 198 11.46 -2.25 -10.92
C VAL A 198 10.81 -1.92 -9.59
N TRP A 199 11.56 -2.08 -8.51
CA TRP A 199 11.08 -1.76 -7.16
C TRP A 199 11.20 -0.26 -6.89
N GLY A 200 10.05 0.40 -6.65
CA GLY A 200 9.97 1.82 -6.33
C GLY A 200 8.78 2.51 -6.99
N HIS A 201 8.80 3.84 -6.97
CA HIS A 201 7.77 4.70 -7.55
C HIS A 201 7.99 5.02 -9.04
N THR A 202 9.06 4.49 -9.64
CA THR A 202 9.32 4.53 -11.08
C THR A 202 8.82 3.24 -11.72
N ARG A 203 8.13 3.36 -12.86
CA ARG A 203 7.61 2.24 -13.63
C ARG A 203 8.69 1.67 -14.56
N PRO A 204 8.57 0.41 -15.04
CA PRO A 204 9.53 -0.20 -15.96
C PRO A 204 9.74 0.54 -17.29
N ASN A 205 8.83 1.45 -17.65
CA ASN A 205 8.95 2.32 -18.82
C ASN A 205 9.70 3.64 -18.53
N GLY A 206 10.30 3.78 -17.34
CA GLY A 206 11.04 4.98 -16.91
C GLY A 206 10.16 6.12 -16.38
N LYS A 207 8.83 6.04 -16.50
CA LYS A 207 7.91 7.09 -16.05
C LYS A 207 7.55 6.94 -14.57
N SER A 208 7.14 8.03 -13.93
CA SER A 208 6.57 8.01 -12.57
C SER A 208 5.33 7.13 -12.47
N TYR A 209 5.04 6.61 -11.27
CA TYR A 209 3.84 5.82 -10.97
C TYR A 209 2.57 6.50 -11.45
N SER A 210 2.49 7.83 -11.35
CA SER A 210 1.30 8.62 -11.71
C SER A 210 0.92 8.48 -13.18
N SER A 211 1.87 8.13 -14.05
CA SER A 211 1.58 7.85 -15.46
C SER A 211 0.62 6.67 -15.67
N VAL A 212 0.44 5.80 -14.66
CA VAL A 212 -0.53 4.71 -14.73
C VAL A 212 -1.97 5.22 -14.77
N PHE A 213 -2.26 6.39 -14.19
CA PHE A 213 -3.64 6.91 -14.15
C PHE A 213 -4.19 7.14 -15.56
N ALA A 214 -3.38 7.70 -16.46
CA ALA A 214 -3.75 7.97 -17.84
C ALA A 214 -4.12 6.70 -18.63
N GLU A 215 -3.48 5.55 -18.33
CA GLU A 215 -3.79 4.26 -18.99
C GLU A 215 -5.20 3.76 -18.67
N PHE A 216 -5.78 4.23 -17.56
CA PHE A 216 -7.10 3.85 -17.09
C PHE A 216 -8.10 5.01 -17.18
N ASN A 217 -7.79 6.04 -17.97
CA ASN A 217 -8.61 7.25 -18.14
C ASN A 217 -8.89 7.98 -16.82
N LEU A 218 -7.96 7.93 -15.87
CA LEU A 218 -8.01 8.65 -14.61
C LEU A 218 -7.17 9.93 -14.72
N ASN A 219 -7.73 11.06 -14.27
CA ASN A 219 -7.03 12.35 -14.21
C ASN A 219 -7.26 13.02 -12.84
N PRO A 220 -6.72 12.44 -11.75
CA PRO A 220 -6.99 12.94 -10.42
C PRO A 220 -6.25 14.26 -10.16
N ALA A 221 -6.92 15.24 -9.56
CA ALA A 221 -6.30 16.52 -9.19
C ALA A 221 -5.17 16.32 -8.16
N ARG A 222 -5.32 15.31 -7.29
CA ARG A 222 -4.31 14.89 -6.32
C ARG A 222 -4.16 13.39 -6.37
N SER A 223 -2.93 12.91 -6.30
CA SER A 223 -2.64 11.48 -6.23
C SER A 223 -1.53 11.14 -5.24
N GLY A 224 -1.48 9.89 -4.84
CA GLY A 224 -0.43 9.33 -3.97
C GLY A 224 -0.24 7.85 -4.28
N GLU A 225 0.95 7.33 -3.99
CA GLU A 225 1.24 5.89 -4.05
C GLU A 225 1.95 5.47 -2.76
N ASN A 226 1.48 4.38 -2.16
CA ASN A 226 2.24 3.58 -1.21
C ASN A 226 2.54 2.22 -1.83
N VAL A 227 3.77 1.72 -1.66
CA VAL A 227 4.15 0.37 -2.09
C VAL A 227 4.86 -0.38 -0.97
N ALA A 228 4.53 -1.66 -0.83
CA ALA A 228 5.14 -2.52 0.18
C ALA A 228 5.26 -3.96 -0.36
N SER A 229 6.16 -4.74 0.21
CA SER A 229 6.29 -6.15 -0.14
C SER A 229 6.55 -7.00 1.10
N ASN A 230 6.11 -8.26 1.05
CA ASN A 230 6.27 -9.19 2.14
C ASN A 230 6.49 -10.61 1.61
N THR A 231 7.27 -11.40 2.35
CA THR A 231 7.48 -12.85 2.11
C THR A 231 6.69 -13.71 3.09
N LYS A 232 5.99 -13.07 4.05
CA LYS A 232 5.10 -13.71 5.03
C LYS A 232 3.71 -13.99 4.42
N PRO A 233 2.88 -14.84 5.06
CA PRO A 233 1.51 -15.05 4.65
C PRO A 233 0.75 -13.73 4.47
N LEU A 234 -0.02 -13.65 3.38
CA LEU A 234 -0.78 -12.47 2.98
C LEU A 234 -1.80 -12.07 4.06
N LYS A 235 -1.48 -10.98 4.78
CA LYS A 235 -2.35 -10.37 5.80
C LYS A 235 -2.34 -8.86 5.64
N ALA A 236 -3.53 -8.26 5.61
CA ALA A 236 -3.70 -6.81 5.51
C ALA A 236 -2.95 -6.06 6.63
N SER A 237 -2.98 -6.58 7.86
CA SER A 237 -2.30 -5.96 9.00
C SER A 237 -0.80 -5.84 8.82
N HIS A 238 -0.14 -6.80 8.15
CA HIS A 238 1.30 -6.71 7.92
C HIS A 238 1.66 -5.54 6.98
N PHE A 239 0.88 -5.34 5.92
CA PHE A 239 1.09 -4.24 4.98
C PHE A 239 0.71 -2.90 5.62
N HIS A 240 -0.43 -2.87 6.32
CA HIS A 240 -0.88 -1.68 7.06
C HIS A 240 0.15 -1.22 8.09
N GLU A 241 0.71 -2.14 8.88
CA GLU A 241 1.79 -1.82 9.83
C GLU A 241 3.04 -1.29 9.13
N GLN A 242 3.44 -1.86 7.98
CA GLN A 242 4.57 -1.35 7.19
C GLN A 242 4.33 0.08 6.69
N PHE A 243 3.13 0.40 6.24
CA PHE A 243 2.77 1.75 5.82
C PHE A 243 2.72 2.71 7.02
N MET A 244 2.09 2.33 8.13
CA MET A 244 1.97 3.18 9.31
C MET A 244 3.29 3.39 10.06
N ASN A 245 4.22 2.45 10.00
CA ASN A 245 5.55 2.58 10.60
C ASN A 245 6.54 3.35 9.71
N SER A 246 6.18 3.63 8.46
CA SER A 246 6.95 4.49 7.56
C SER A 246 6.37 5.91 7.59
N PRO A 247 7.10 6.93 8.06
CA PRO A 247 6.58 8.30 8.11
C PRO A 247 6.07 8.82 6.76
N GLY A 248 6.76 8.48 5.66
CA GLY A 248 6.36 8.86 4.30
C GLY A 248 5.04 8.21 3.88
N HIS A 249 4.94 6.89 4.03
CA HIS A 249 3.71 6.17 3.66
C HIS A 249 2.53 6.56 4.56
N LYS A 250 2.77 6.75 5.86
CA LYS A 250 1.77 7.23 6.82
C LYS A 250 1.25 8.61 6.42
N LYS A 251 2.11 9.53 5.98
CA LYS A 251 1.68 10.87 5.53
C LYS A 251 0.73 10.78 4.33
N VAL A 252 1.03 9.92 3.35
CA VAL A 252 0.15 9.68 2.18
C VAL A 252 -1.17 9.05 2.64
N LEU A 253 -1.12 7.97 3.42
CA LEU A 253 -2.27 7.21 3.90
C LEU A 253 -3.26 8.07 4.71
N LEU A 254 -2.74 9.01 5.51
CA LEU A 254 -3.54 9.90 6.37
C LEU A 254 -3.85 11.26 5.76
N ASN A 255 -3.44 11.54 4.51
CA ASN A 255 -3.67 12.84 3.89
C ASN A 255 -5.20 13.08 3.74
N PRO A 256 -5.75 14.15 4.36
CA PRO A 256 -7.18 14.43 4.32
C PRO A 256 -7.70 14.82 2.92
N GLU A 257 -6.80 15.13 1.99
CA GLU A 257 -7.13 15.54 0.63
C GLU A 257 -7.54 14.38 -0.29
N TYR A 258 -7.28 13.14 0.12
CA TYR A 258 -7.70 11.96 -0.62
C TYR A 258 -9.12 11.53 -0.24
N SER A 259 -9.89 11.13 -1.25
CA SER A 259 -11.29 10.67 -1.13
C SER A 259 -11.48 9.25 -1.65
N ALA A 260 -10.58 8.75 -2.50
CA ALA A 260 -10.63 7.40 -3.04
C ALA A 260 -9.27 6.70 -2.99
N VAL A 261 -9.30 5.37 -2.98
CA VAL A 261 -8.13 4.50 -2.98
C VAL A 261 -8.35 3.29 -3.88
N GLY A 262 -7.30 2.88 -4.60
CA GLY A 262 -7.22 1.62 -5.31
C GLY A 262 -6.20 0.73 -4.62
N LEU A 263 -6.60 -0.49 -4.30
CA LEU A 263 -5.77 -1.44 -3.57
C LEU A 263 -5.55 -2.66 -4.43
N ALA A 264 -4.28 -3.03 -4.63
CA ALA A 264 -3.95 -4.23 -5.37
C ALA A 264 -2.74 -4.95 -4.79
N PHE A 265 -2.68 -6.23 -5.12
CA PHE A 265 -1.61 -7.11 -4.72
C PHE A 265 -1.13 -7.93 -5.93
N HIS A 266 0.13 -8.31 -5.92
CA HIS A 266 0.74 -9.16 -6.94
C HIS A 266 1.71 -10.14 -6.27
N GLU A 267 1.74 -11.39 -6.71
CA GLU A 267 2.65 -12.40 -6.17
C GLU A 267 3.61 -12.87 -7.24
N GLU A 268 4.91 -12.76 -6.97
CA GLU A 268 5.96 -13.28 -7.84
C GLU A 268 7.16 -13.72 -6.99
N GLY A 269 7.76 -14.86 -7.30
CA GLY A 269 8.97 -15.34 -6.63
C GLY A 269 8.82 -15.60 -5.12
N GLY A 270 7.62 -15.96 -4.65
CA GLY A 270 7.34 -16.15 -3.22
C GLY A 270 7.25 -14.87 -2.40
N ARG A 271 7.14 -13.71 -3.06
CA ARG A 271 6.93 -12.39 -2.45
C ARG A 271 5.59 -11.83 -2.91
N THR A 272 4.82 -11.27 -1.98
CA THR A 272 3.61 -10.52 -2.28
C THR A 272 3.93 -9.03 -2.24
N TYR A 273 3.56 -8.32 -3.30
CA TYR A 273 3.69 -6.89 -3.49
C TYR A 273 2.31 -6.26 -3.28
N CYS A 274 2.24 -5.14 -2.58
CA CYS A 274 1.02 -4.38 -2.30
C CYS A 274 1.19 -2.95 -2.81
N VAL A 275 0.16 -2.44 -3.48
CA VAL A 275 0.07 -1.05 -3.95
C VAL A 275 -1.21 -0.42 -3.43
N GLU A 276 -1.08 0.77 -2.86
CA GLU A 276 -2.19 1.68 -2.56
C GLU A 276 -2.04 2.91 -3.46
N LEU A 277 -2.98 3.12 -4.38
CA LEU A 277 -3.06 4.37 -5.15
C LEU A 277 -4.17 5.23 -4.59
N PHE A 278 -3.87 6.47 -4.24
CA PHE A 278 -4.83 7.41 -3.68
C PHE A 278 -5.22 8.46 -4.71
N THR A 279 -6.47 8.89 -4.68
CA THR A 279 -6.94 10.06 -5.44
C THR A 279 -7.79 10.97 -4.58
N GLY A 280 -7.74 12.27 -4.88
CA GLY A 280 -8.53 13.30 -4.22
C GLY A 280 -9.26 14.19 -5.24
N GLU A 281 -10.47 14.60 -4.89
CA GLU A 281 -11.19 15.68 -5.59
C GLU A 281 -10.77 17.02 -4.97
N GLY A 282 -10.47 18.01 -5.82
CA GLY A 282 -10.15 19.36 -5.37
C GLY A 282 -11.35 19.96 -4.61
N GLY A 283 -11.15 20.32 -3.35
CA GLY A 283 -12.19 20.93 -2.54
C GLY A 283 -12.40 22.41 -2.91
N GLY A 284 -13.53 22.72 -3.55
CA GLY A 284 -14.22 24.01 -3.43
C GLY A 284 -14.08 25.04 -4.57
N ALA A 285 -15.17 25.18 -5.33
CA ALA A 285 -15.61 26.30 -6.17
C ALA A 285 -14.87 26.60 -7.50
N GLY A 286 -15.62 26.43 -8.60
CA GLY A 286 -15.37 27.09 -9.88
C GLY A 286 -14.66 26.22 -10.91
N ASN A 287 -15.35 25.95 -12.02
CA ASN A 287 -14.78 25.40 -13.25
C ASN A 287 -13.51 26.18 -13.65
N THR A 288 -12.35 25.61 -13.32
CA THR A 288 -11.06 25.97 -13.92
C THR A 288 -10.16 24.75 -13.81
N PRO A 289 -9.46 24.31 -14.88
CA PRO A 289 -8.56 23.16 -14.81
C PRO A 289 -7.42 23.43 -13.80
N PRO A 290 -6.98 22.47 -12.96
CA PRO A 290 -5.86 22.71 -12.05
C PRO A 290 -4.52 22.76 -12.81
N LEU A 291 -3.68 23.72 -12.43
CA LEU A 291 -2.36 24.03 -13.01
C LEU A 291 -1.27 23.02 -12.54
N PRO A 292 -0.16 22.87 -13.29
CA PRO A 292 0.98 21.96 -13.01
C PRO A 292 1.79 22.20 -11.70
N GLY A 293 1.25 22.95 -10.71
CA GLY A 293 1.94 23.32 -9.48
C GLY A 293 1.95 22.26 -8.37
N ASP A 294 0.90 21.44 -8.27
CA ASP A 294 0.69 20.58 -7.09
C ASP A 294 1.62 19.34 -7.06
N GLY A 295 1.98 18.80 -8.23
CA GLY A 295 2.88 17.65 -8.35
C GLY A 295 4.33 17.98 -7.96
N LEU A 296 4.80 19.19 -8.29
CA LEU A 296 6.15 19.64 -7.98
C LEU A 296 6.34 19.92 -6.48
N ALA A 297 5.31 20.48 -5.83
CA ALA A 297 5.32 20.65 -4.37
C ALA A 297 5.36 19.30 -3.63
N PHE A 298 4.65 18.28 -4.13
CA PHE A 298 4.70 16.93 -3.57
C PHE A 298 6.07 16.27 -3.75
N ALA A 299 6.67 16.38 -4.93
CA ALA A 299 8.03 15.90 -5.19
C ALA A 299 9.05 16.60 -4.26
N ALA A 300 8.96 17.92 -4.10
CA ALA A 300 9.82 18.69 -3.20
C ALA A 300 9.72 18.22 -1.74
N ALA A 301 8.49 17.97 -1.25
CA ALA A 301 8.27 17.44 0.09
C ALA A 301 8.88 16.04 0.28
N ASN A 302 8.87 15.19 -0.76
CA ASN A 302 9.46 13.86 -0.69
C ASN A 302 10.99 13.89 -0.71
N VAL A 303 11.62 14.85 -1.40
CA VAL A 303 13.07 15.07 -1.30
C VAL A 303 13.45 15.39 0.15
N VAL A 304 12.71 16.28 0.82
CA VAL A 304 12.93 16.59 2.25
C VAL A 304 12.76 15.35 3.14
N ASN A 305 11.76 14.52 2.88
CA ASN A 305 11.56 13.28 3.63
C ASN A 305 12.76 12.32 3.49
N LEU A 306 13.31 12.18 2.28
CA LEU A 306 14.48 11.33 2.04
C LEU A 306 15.72 11.86 2.77
N ILE A 307 15.94 13.18 2.78
CA ILE A 307 17.00 13.83 3.56
C ILE A 307 16.83 13.52 5.06
N ASN A 308 15.61 13.66 5.59
CA ASN A 308 15.34 13.42 7.00
C ASN A 308 15.48 11.94 7.41
N ASN A 309 15.16 11.01 6.51
CA ASN A 309 15.41 9.59 6.73
C ASN A 309 16.92 9.32 6.85
N GLU A 310 17.73 9.92 5.98
CA GLU A 310 19.18 9.74 6.02
C GLU A 310 19.83 10.42 7.22
N ARG A 311 19.34 11.60 7.61
CA ARG A 311 19.71 12.24 8.88
C ARG A 311 19.42 11.33 10.07
N THR A 312 18.21 10.76 10.14
CA THR A 312 17.83 9.84 11.22
C THR A 312 18.74 8.61 11.24
N ARG A 313 19.02 8.03 10.07
CA ARG A 313 19.93 6.88 9.92
C ARG A 313 21.36 7.20 10.37
N SER A 314 21.79 8.44 10.17
CA SER A 314 23.07 8.98 10.62
C SER A 314 23.06 9.52 12.06
N GLY A 315 22.00 9.26 12.84
CA GLY A 315 21.89 9.72 14.24
C GLY A 315 21.70 11.24 14.39
N ARG A 316 21.27 11.94 13.34
CA ARG A 316 21.00 13.38 13.33
C ARG A 316 19.51 13.66 13.54
N VAL A 317 19.21 14.81 14.13
CA VAL A 317 17.83 15.30 14.29
C VAL A 317 17.25 15.65 12.91
N PRO A 318 16.03 15.20 12.57
CA PRO A 318 15.34 15.62 11.35
C PRO A 318 15.21 17.15 11.24
N LEU A 319 15.40 17.67 10.04
CA LEU A 319 15.17 19.07 9.70
C LEU A 319 13.66 19.35 9.69
N ARG A 320 13.27 20.48 10.27
CA ARG A 320 11.90 20.99 10.22
C ARG A 320 11.63 21.63 8.86
N THR A 321 10.44 21.41 8.32
CA THR A 321 9.97 22.16 7.16
C THR A 321 9.39 23.49 7.60
N ASP A 322 9.60 24.52 6.80
CA ASP A 322 8.99 25.85 6.98
C ASP A 322 8.41 26.32 5.64
N ASP A 323 7.18 26.81 5.64
CA ASP A 323 6.43 27.13 4.42
C ASP A 323 7.01 28.36 3.70
N ALA A 324 7.50 29.35 4.46
CA ALA A 324 8.17 30.51 3.90
C ALA A 324 9.56 30.11 3.35
N LEU A 325 10.28 29.21 4.03
CA LEU A 325 11.56 28.68 3.52
C LEU A 325 11.37 27.83 2.25
N THR A 326 10.26 27.10 2.17
CA THR A 326 9.85 26.34 0.99
C THR A 326 9.50 27.25 -0.19
N SER A 327 8.78 28.34 0.10
CA SER A 327 8.49 29.37 -0.90
C SER A 327 9.75 30.09 -1.38
N ALA A 328 10.67 30.39 -0.48
CA ALA A 328 11.98 30.96 -0.81
C ALA A 328 12.79 30.01 -1.72
N ALA A 329 12.80 28.71 -1.43
CA ALA A 329 13.44 27.71 -2.28
C ALA A 329 12.78 27.62 -3.68
N LEU A 330 11.45 27.70 -3.75
CA LEU A 330 10.72 27.72 -5.02
C LEU A 330 11.02 28.98 -5.84
N THR A 331 11.11 30.14 -5.19
CA THR A 331 11.54 31.39 -5.83
C THR A 331 12.93 31.22 -6.43
N ARG A 332 13.88 30.65 -5.69
CA ARG A 332 15.21 30.36 -6.22
C ARG A 332 15.17 29.38 -7.40
N ALA A 333 14.38 28.31 -7.34
CA ALA A 333 14.24 27.38 -8.45
C ALA A 333 13.69 28.07 -9.71
N ARG A 334 12.75 29.00 -9.57
CA ARG A 334 12.23 29.81 -10.70
C ARG A 334 13.27 30.77 -11.26
N GLU A 335 14.06 31.40 -10.39
CA GLU A 335 15.11 32.34 -10.80
C GLU A 335 16.17 31.68 -11.70
N MET A 336 16.33 30.35 -11.65
CA MET A 336 17.22 29.62 -12.57
C MET A 336 16.78 29.67 -14.03
N ASN A 337 15.49 29.91 -14.31
CA ASN A 337 15.01 30.17 -15.67
C ASN A 337 15.42 31.55 -16.19
N VAL A 338 15.75 32.49 -15.30
CA VAL A 338 16.17 33.85 -15.66
C VAL A 338 17.70 33.94 -15.71
N LYS A 339 18.37 33.41 -14.70
CA LYS A 339 19.82 33.34 -14.60
C LYS A 339 20.20 32.03 -13.92
N PHE A 340 20.86 31.14 -14.65
CA PHE A 340 21.30 29.83 -14.15
C PHE A 340 22.54 29.98 -13.26
N ASP A 341 22.35 30.55 -12.07
CA ASP A 341 23.38 30.80 -11.05
C ASP A 341 22.77 30.60 -9.65
N ILE A 342 23.16 29.52 -8.98
CA ILE A 342 22.59 29.15 -7.68
C ILE A 342 23.06 30.08 -6.54
N VAL A 343 24.17 30.78 -6.71
CA VAL A 343 24.79 31.66 -5.68
C VAL A 343 24.31 33.10 -5.80
N THR A 344 24.13 33.59 -7.03
CA THR A 344 23.70 34.98 -7.29
C THR A 344 22.29 35.01 -7.88
N ARG A 345 21.44 35.87 -7.35
CA ARG A 345 20.09 36.11 -7.86
C ARG A 345 20.12 36.93 -9.16
N PRO A 346 19.03 36.95 -9.95
CA PRO A 346 18.97 37.71 -11.20
C PRO A 346 19.18 39.21 -11.04
N ASP A 347 18.85 39.77 -9.88
CA ASP A 347 19.03 41.18 -9.52
C ASP A 347 20.47 41.51 -9.03
N GLY A 348 21.38 40.53 -9.03
CA GLY A 348 22.77 40.70 -8.59
C GLY A 348 23.00 40.51 -7.09
N ARG A 349 21.95 40.34 -6.27
CA ARG A 349 22.08 40.04 -4.84
C ARG A 349 22.50 38.58 -4.62
N THR A 350 23.03 38.27 -3.45
CA THR A 350 23.35 36.88 -3.05
C THR A 350 22.08 36.08 -2.77
N PHE A 351 22.15 34.75 -2.90
CA PHE A 351 21.00 33.86 -2.76
C PHE A 351 20.25 34.03 -1.43
N ASP A 352 20.96 34.27 -0.32
CA ASP A 352 20.41 34.32 1.04
C ASP A 352 19.46 35.50 1.25
N THR A 353 19.55 36.54 0.40
CA THR A 353 18.60 37.65 0.42
C THR A 353 17.15 37.21 0.16
N VAL A 354 16.93 36.07 -0.51
CA VAL A 354 15.58 35.49 -0.70
C VAL A 354 14.92 35.12 0.63
N LEU A 355 15.72 34.80 1.66
CA LEU A 355 15.20 34.49 3.00
C LEU A 355 14.65 35.75 3.64
N ARG A 356 15.40 36.86 3.57
CA ARG A 356 14.97 38.18 4.08
C ARG A 356 13.73 38.70 3.36
N ASP A 357 13.71 38.59 2.03
CA ASP A 357 12.54 38.95 1.21
C ASP A 357 11.30 38.11 1.59
N SER A 358 11.50 36.90 2.13
CA SER A 358 10.43 36.01 2.62
C SER A 358 10.13 36.15 4.12
N GLY A 359 10.70 37.18 4.78
CA GLY A 359 10.50 37.44 6.21
C GLY A 359 11.21 36.45 7.16
N LEU A 360 12.15 35.66 6.65
CA LEU A 360 12.86 34.65 7.42
C LEU A 360 14.15 35.20 8.02
N VAL A 361 14.36 34.92 9.31
CA VAL A 361 15.57 35.29 10.04
C VAL A 361 16.24 34.02 10.57
N PHE A 362 17.38 33.68 9.99
CA PHE A 362 18.23 32.56 10.41
C PHE A 362 19.67 33.03 10.58
N ALA A 363 20.41 32.44 11.51
CA ALA A 363 21.81 32.82 11.78
C ALA A 363 22.78 32.29 10.70
N GLY A 364 22.39 31.26 9.96
CA GLY A 364 23.13 30.76 8.81
C GLY A 364 22.23 30.01 7.82
N ALA A 365 22.63 30.02 6.54
CA ALA A 365 21.93 29.31 5.48
C ALA A 365 22.88 28.79 4.40
N SER A 366 22.48 27.70 3.74
CA SER A 366 23.14 27.11 2.57
C SER A 366 22.11 26.85 1.48
N THR A 367 22.54 26.94 0.22
CA THR A 367 21.75 26.58 -0.95
C THR A 367 22.42 25.47 -1.75
N SER A 368 21.62 24.59 -2.33
CA SER A 368 22.06 23.58 -3.29
C SER A 368 21.05 23.49 -4.42
N GLY A 369 21.51 23.25 -5.64
CA GLY A 369 20.65 23.12 -6.82
C GLY A 369 21.03 21.93 -7.70
N VAL A 370 20.04 21.29 -8.31
CA VAL A 370 20.24 20.18 -9.25
C VAL A 370 19.21 20.23 -10.38
N ASP A 371 19.64 19.87 -11.58
CA ASP A 371 18.78 19.70 -12.75
C ASP A 371 18.53 18.19 -12.98
N THR A 372 17.28 17.81 -13.20
CA THR A 372 16.87 16.43 -13.49
C THR A 372 15.88 16.39 -14.65
N PRO A 373 15.88 15.33 -15.48
CA PRO A 373 14.91 15.20 -16.57
C PRO A 373 13.46 15.14 -16.09
N GLU A 374 13.23 14.57 -14.90
CA GLU A 374 11.91 14.40 -14.28
C GLU A 374 11.93 14.93 -12.84
N ALA A 375 10.75 15.29 -12.32
CA ALA A 375 10.58 15.70 -10.93
C ALA A 375 10.46 14.48 -9.97
N ASP A 376 11.33 13.48 -10.11
CA ASP A 376 11.37 12.30 -9.25
C ASP A 376 12.18 12.57 -7.97
N ALA A 377 11.53 12.45 -6.81
CA ALA A 377 12.14 12.82 -5.55
C ALA A 377 13.35 11.94 -5.16
N LEU A 378 13.38 10.67 -5.58
CA LEU A 378 14.47 9.76 -5.27
C LEU A 378 15.69 10.04 -6.15
N GLU A 379 15.47 10.33 -7.44
CA GLU A 379 16.52 10.77 -8.36
C GLU A 379 17.13 12.09 -7.88
N ILE A 380 16.30 13.09 -7.61
CA ILE A 380 16.74 14.39 -7.09
C ILE A 380 17.54 14.22 -5.79
N PHE A 381 17.04 13.40 -4.85
CA PHE A 381 17.76 13.12 -3.61
C PHE A 381 19.13 12.46 -3.87
N ARG A 382 19.21 11.48 -4.78
CA ARG A 382 20.46 10.78 -5.11
C ARG A 382 21.49 11.73 -5.69
N GLU A 383 21.10 12.58 -6.63
CA GLU A 383 22.01 13.55 -7.23
C GLU A 383 22.57 14.52 -6.17
N PHE A 384 21.70 15.06 -5.32
CA PHE A 384 22.16 15.89 -4.21
C PHE A 384 23.04 15.15 -3.20
N PHE A 385 22.76 13.88 -2.90
CA PHE A 385 23.52 13.10 -1.93
C PHE A 385 24.86 12.60 -2.48
N ASN A 386 24.97 12.47 -3.81
CA ASN A 386 26.21 12.15 -4.50
C ASN A 386 27.17 13.35 -4.52
N ASP A 387 26.65 14.58 -4.56
CA ASP A 387 27.47 15.79 -4.39
C ASP A 387 27.97 15.92 -2.94
N GLY A 388 29.29 15.87 -2.76
CA GLY A 388 29.91 15.86 -1.43
C GLY A 388 29.63 17.13 -0.61
N LYS A 389 29.53 18.30 -1.26
CA LYS A 389 29.23 19.56 -0.57
C LYS A 389 27.78 19.59 -0.10
N THR A 390 26.85 19.24 -0.96
CA THR A 390 25.42 19.21 -0.64
C THR A 390 25.09 18.14 0.39
N ARG A 391 25.68 16.94 0.28
CA ARG A 391 25.57 15.90 1.31
C ARG A 391 26.04 16.38 2.67
N ASN A 392 27.14 17.14 2.74
CA ASN A 392 27.61 17.71 4.01
C ASN A 392 26.58 18.69 4.59
N SER A 393 26.00 19.57 3.79
CA SER A 393 24.91 20.46 4.24
C SER A 393 23.67 19.70 4.71
N MET A 394 23.27 18.63 4.01
CA MET A 394 22.15 17.76 4.39
C MET A 394 22.34 17.11 5.77
N LEU A 395 23.58 16.79 6.15
CA LEU A 395 23.91 16.08 7.38
C LEU A 395 24.48 16.99 8.49
N ALA A 396 24.72 18.26 8.19
CA ALA A 396 25.26 19.22 9.14
C ALA A 396 24.28 19.42 10.31
N GLY A 397 24.84 19.43 11.53
CA GLY A 397 24.06 19.57 12.76
C GLY A 397 23.61 21.00 13.06
N GLU A 398 24.22 21.99 12.41
CA GLU A 398 23.93 23.42 12.58
C GLU A 398 22.62 23.86 11.93
N TYR A 399 22.21 23.16 10.86
CA TYR A 399 20.92 23.39 10.21
C TYR A 399 19.80 22.66 10.94
N THR A 400 18.70 23.38 11.12
CA THR A 400 17.49 22.91 11.83
C THR A 400 16.26 22.93 10.95
N HIS A 401 16.29 23.69 9.85
CA HIS A 401 15.19 23.83 8.90
C HIS A 401 15.65 23.54 7.48
N VAL A 402 14.71 23.10 6.64
CA VAL A 402 14.92 22.90 5.20
C VAL A 402 13.67 23.30 4.42
N GLY A 403 13.89 23.97 3.29
CA GLY A 403 12.89 24.20 2.25
C GLY A 403 13.36 23.59 0.94
N ALA A 404 12.41 23.05 0.18
CA ALA A 404 12.68 22.49 -1.14
C ALA A 404 11.72 23.11 -2.17
N GLY A 405 12.25 23.56 -3.30
CA GLY A 405 11.46 24.11 -4.39
C GLY A 405 11.83 23.46 -5.70
N ILE A 406 10.83 23.04 -6.47
CA ILE A 406 11.03 22.45 -7.81
C ILE A 406 10.32 23.32 -8.83
N CYS A 407 11.03 23.69 -9.89
CA CYS A 407 10.46 24.40 -11.04
C CYS A 407 10.87 23.70 -12.32
N ARG A 408 10.04 23.81 -13.36
CA ARG A 408 10.41 23.36 -14.70
C ARG A 408 11.52 24.26 -15.25
N LEU A 409 12.54 23.66 -15.86
CA LEU A 409 13.65 24.35 -16.53
C LEU A 409 13.87 23.69 -17.90
N GLY A 410 13.51 24.40 -18.97
CA GLY A 410 13.52 23.82 -20.32
C GLY A 410 12.68 22.55 -20.44
N SER A 411 13.31 21.45 -20.86
CA SER A 411 12.67 20.12 -20.95
C SER A 411 12.69 19.33 -19.63
N GLY A 412 13.45 19.78 -18.63
CA GLY A 412 13.61 19.11 -17.34
C GLY A 412 13.09 19.95 -16.16
N TYR A 413 13.62 19.67 -14.98
CA TYR A 413 13.23 20.28 -13.72
C TYR A 413 14.45 20.66 -12.91
N TYR A 414 14.43 21.87 -12.38
CA TYR A 414 15.45 22.32 -11.44
C TYR A 414 14.91 22.32 -10.02
N THR A 415 15.63 21.66 -9.13
CA THR A 415 15.32 21.62 -7.70
C THR A 415 16.32 22.45 -6.92
N VAL A 416 15.82 23.26 -5.99
CA VAL A 416 16.64 23.99 -5.01
C VAL A 416 16.32 23.52 -3.61
N LEU A 417 17.37 23.30 -2.81
CA LEU A 417 17.29 23.10 -1.37
C LEU A 417 17.87 24.30 -0.64
N LEU A 418 17.14 24.83 0.33
CA LEU A 418 17.64 25.82 1.27
C LEU A 418 17.69 25.18 2.66
N PHE A 419 18.88 25.13 3.24
CA PHE A 419 19.11 24.71 4.62
C PHE A 419 19.33 25.94 5.48
N ALA A 420 18.70 25.99 6.65
CA ALA A 420 18.84 27.15 7.54
C ALA A 420 18.89 26.74 9.03
N GLY A 421 19.58 27.53 9.85
CA GLY A 421 19.70 27.24 11.29
C GLY A 421 20.46 28.27 12.12
N GLY A 422 20.70 27.88 13.38
CA GLY A 422 21.53 28.59 14.37
C GLY A 422 20.78 29.31 15.51
N LYS A 423 21.43 29.34 16.68
CA LYS A 423 21.29 30.32 17.78
C LYS A 423 22.60 31.11 17.82
N GLY A 424 22.60 32.42 17.56
CA GLY A 424 23.77 33.28 17.76
C GLY A 424 23.76 34.65 17.08
N SER A 425 23.42 35.67 17.88
CA SER A 425 23.84 37.09 17.84
C SER A 425 24.05 37.80 16.49
N GLY A 426 23.02 38.54 16.08
CA GLY A 426 23.15 39.71 15.20
C GLY A 426 21.89 40.54 15.44
N THR A 427 22.08 41.76 15.92
CA THR A 427 21.02 42.70 16.35
C THR A 427 19.75 42.55 15.54
N ALA A 428 18.63 42.34 16.24
CA ALA A 428 17.32 42.44 15.64
C ALA A 428 17.20 43.82 15.00
N GLU A 429 17.41 43.90 13.68
CA GLU A 429 16.77 44.95 12.93
C GLU A 429 15.27 44.74 13.10
N PRO A 430 14.51 45.81 13.37
CA PRO A 430 13.13 45.64 13.73
C PRO A 430 12.41 45.01 12.54
N GLY A 431 11.81 43.82 12.74
CA GLY A 431 10.95 43.20 11.74
C GLY A 431 9.81 44.16 11.35
N LEU A 432 8.98 43.80 10.37
CA LEU A 432 7.97 44.67 9.75
C LEU A 432 7.22 45.63 10.71
N ALA A 433 6.88 45.18 11.93
CA ALA A 433 6.27 46.03 12.96
C ALA A 433 7.18 47.18 13.45
N GLY A 434 8.48 46.97 13.58
CA GLY A 434 9.43 48.02 13.93
C GLY A 434 9.89 48.86 12.75
N ALA A 435 9.89 48.33 11.52
CA ALA A 435 10.03 49.16 10.32
C ALA A 435 8.80 50.09 10.14
N MET A 436 7.61 49.62 10.51
CA MET A 436 6.40 50.44 10.58
C MET A 436 6.47 51.49 11.70
N ASN A 437 6.99 51.14 12.89
CA ASN A 437 7.21 52.14 13.95
C ASN A 437 8.25 53.20 13.55
N GLU A 438 9.35 52.82 12.88
CA GLU A 438 10.35 53.78 12.37
C GLU A 438 9.78 54.67 11.26
N LEU A 439 8.92 54.11 10.40
CA LEU A 439 8.19 54.89 9.38
C LEU A 439 7.18 55.85 10.03
N GLU A 440 6.41 55.41 11.02
CA GLU A 440 5.47 56.27 11.77
C GLU A 440 6.20 57.38 12.52
N LYS A 441 7.36 57.07 13.11
CA LYS A 441 8.20 58.06 13.79
C LYS A 441 8.81 59.06 12.82
N SER A 442 9.28 58.60 11.66
CA SER A 442 9.76 59.47 10.59
C SER A 442 8.65 60.35 10.01
N LEU A 443 7.41 59.83 9.95
CA LEU A 443 6.24 60.61 9.53
C LEU A 443 5.91 61.71 10.54
N GLN A 444 5.96 61.40 11.84
CA GLN A 444 5.74 62.38 12.92
C GLN A 444 6.81 63.48 12.91
N GLU A 445 8.09 63.11 12.75
CA GLU A 445 9.18 64.08 12.65
C GLU A 445 9.05 64.97 11.40
N PHE A 446 8.55 64.44 10.28
CA PHE A 446 8.27 65.22 9.07
C PHE A 446 7.06 66.16 9.24
N GLU A 447 5.99 65.71 9.88
CA GLU A 447 4.83 66.55 10.19
C GLU A 447 5.19 67.70 11.15
N GLU A 448 6.08 67.43 12.11
CA GLU A 448 6.56 68.43 13.05
C GLU A 448 7.50 69.44 12.38
N ALA A 449 8.36 68.99 11.45
CA ALA A 449 9.17 69.88 10.61
C ALA A 449 8.31 70.76 9.68
N LEU A 450 7.21 70.22 9.13
CA LEU A 450 6.26 71.00 8.33
C LEU A 450 5.51 72.04 9.16
N ARG A 451 5.17 71.74 10.42
CA ARG A 451 4.60 72.73 11.35
C ARG A 451 5.58 73.85 11.66
N GLN A 452 6.84 73.54 11.94
CA GLN A 452 7.87 74.54 12.21
C GLN A 452 8.17 75.43 11.00
N LEU A 453 8.05 74.90 9.78
CA LEU A 453 8.13 75.69 8.54
C LEU A 453 6.89 76.57 8.32
N GLY A 454 5.71 76.12 8.77
CA GLY A 454 4.47 76.89 8.72
C GLY A 454 4.41 78.07 9.70
N ASP A 455 5.21 78.06 10.76
CA ASP A 455 5.35 79.18 11.71
C ASP A 455 6.42 80.21 11.28
N LEU A 456 7.12 79.96 10.16
CA LEU A 456 8.16 80.82 9.56
C LEU A 456 7.70 81.57 8.29
N PHE A 457 6.44 81.38 7.88
CA PHE A 457 5.73 82.14 6.84
C PHE A 457 4.41 82.68 7.40
#